data_AF-A0A962GRS1-F1
#
_entry.id   AF-A0A962GRS1-F1
#
_cell.length_a   1.000
_cell.length_b   1.000
_cell.length_c   1.000
_cell.angle_alpha   90.00
_cell.angle_beta   90.00
_cell.angle_gamma   90.00
#
_symmetry.space_group_name_H-M   'P 1'
#
loop_
_entity.id
_entity.type
_entity.pdbx_description
1 polymer ?
#
loop_
_entity_poly.entity_id
_entity_poly.type
_entity_poly.pdbx_seq_one_letter_code
_entity_poly.pdbx_strand_id
1 'polypeptide(L)' 'MSLAVATASSETPHIKALKEKHADLSRQIEEAHKDRSTTDFYLTQLKKQKLVIKEQIEGLAERKS' A
#
# COMPACT_ATOMS: atom_id res chain seq x y z
N MET A 1 -2.47 11.94 -22.60
CA MET A 1 -2.69 10.71 -21.79
C MET A 1 -1.49 10.54 -20.88
N SER A 2 -1.76 10.19 -19.62
CA SER A 2 -0.94 10.49 -18.44
C SER A 2 0.49 9.96 -18.48
N LEU A 3 1.44 10.88 -18.22
CA LEU A 3 2.83 10.61 -17.91
C LEU A 3 2.93 10.20 -16.43
N ALA A 4 3.16 8.92 -16.16
CA ALA A 4 3.64 8.48 -14.85
C ALA A 4 5.17 8.45 -14.90
N VAL A 5 5.76 9.59 -14.55
CA VAL A 5 7.19 9.75 -14.35
C VAL A 5 7.63 8.82 -13.20
N ALA A 6 8.40 7.79 -13.53
CA ALA A 6 9.14 7.02 -12.55
C ALA A 6 10.34 7.86 -12.11
N THR A 7 10.16 8.71 -11.10
CA THR A 7 11.27 9.39 -10.43
C THR A 7 12.03 8.35 -9.60
N ALA A 8 13.13 7.87 -10.15
CA ALA A 8 14.16 7.15 -9.41
C ALA A 8 14.88 8.13 -8.47
N SER A 9 14.28 8.40 -7.31
CA SER A 9 14.93 9.13 -6.21
C SER A 9 15.12 8.19 -5.05
N SER A 10 16.33 7.63 -4.93
CA SER A 10 16.96 7.19 -3.68
C SER A 10 16.00 6.67 -2.60
N GLU A 11 15.20 5.65 -2.89
CA GLU A 11 14.28 5.11 -1.88
C GLU A 11 15.07 4.26 -0.89
N THR A 12 14.84 4.46 0.42
CA THR A 12 15.44 3.55 1.40
C THR A 12 14.84 2.16 1.18
N PRO A 13 15.60 1.07 1.39
CA PRO A 13 15.08 -0.30 1.24
C PRO A 13 13.82 -0.52 2.09
N HIS A 14 13.68 0.24 3.18
CA HIS A 14 12.49 0.27 4.01
C HIS A 14 11.24 0.81 3.30
N ILE A 15 11.34 1.96 2.60
CA ILE A 15 10.21 2.53 1.83
C ILE A 15 9.82 1.60 0.68
N LYS A 16 10.81 1.00 0.00
CA LYS A 16 10.56 0.04 -1.09
C LYS A 16 9.76 -1.17 -0.59
N ALA A 17 10.17 -1.77 0.52
CA ALA A 17 9.46 -2.90 1.13
C ALA A 17 8.04 -2.52 1.60
N LEU A 18 7.84 -1.30 2.11
CA LEU A 18 6.50 -0.80 2.48
C LEU A 18 5.61 -0.61 1.24
N LYS A 19 6.14 -0.08 0.14
CA LYS A 19 5.42 0.06 -1.13
C LYS A 19 5.02 -1.29 -1.71
N GLU A 20 5.92 -2.28 -1.68
CA GLU A 20 5.63 -3.65 -2.11
C GLU A 20 4.49 -4.26 -1.28
N LYS A 21 4.54 -4.13 0.05
CA LYS A 21 3.44 -4.58 0.94
C LYS A 21 2.12 -3.84 0.68
N HIS A 22 2.17 -2.53 0.41
CA HIS A 22 0.97 -1.76 0.08
C HIS A 22 0.32 -2.21 -1.23
N ALA A 23 1.14 -2.51 -2.24
CA ALA A 23 0.67 -3.07 -3.51
C ALA A 23 0.03 -4.45 -3.30
N ASP A 24 0.67 -5.30 -2.49
CA ASP A 24 0.17 -6.63 -2.16
C ASP A 24 -1.18 -6.58 -1.42
N LEU A 25 -1.29 -5.74 -0.38
CA LEU A 25 -2.56 -5.51 0.32
C LEU A 25 -3.66 -4.98 -0.61
N SER A 26 -3.32 -4.14 -1.58
CA SER A 26 -4.30 -3.65 -2.55
C SER A 26 -4.82 -4.77 -3.44
N ARG A 27 -3.93 -5.66 -3.89
CA ARG A 27 -4.31 -6.86 -4.64
C ARG A 27 -5.18 -7.80 -3.80
N GLN A 28 -4.79 -8.06 -2.55
CA GLN A 28 -5.58 -8.88 -1.64
C GLN A 28 -6.97 -8.31 -1.40
N ILE A 29 -7.11 -6.97 -1.28
CA ILE A 29 -8.42 -6.31 -1.17
C ILE A 29 -9.26 -6.53 -2.42
N GLU A 30 -8.67 -6.45 -3.62
CA GLU A 30 -9.39 -6.71 -4.87
C GLU A 30 -9.81 -8.18 -5.01
N GLU A 31 -8.93 -9.12 -4.67
CA GLU A 31 -9.24 -10.56 -4.66
C GLU A 31 -10.35 -10.86 -3.63
N ALA A 32 -10.24 -10.28 -2.43
CA ALA A 32 -11.24 -10.37 -1.38
C ALA A 32 -12.58 -9.72 -1.78
N HIS A 33 -12.58 -8.62 -2.53
CA HIS A 33 -13.81 -8.02 -3.06
C HIS A 33 -14.46 -8.84 -4.18
N LYS A 34 -13.67 -9.60 -4.94
CA LYS A 34 -14.18 -10.50 -5.99
C LYS A 34 -14.80 -11.77 -5.42
N ASP A 35 -14.28 -12.27 -4.31
CA ASP A 35 -14.84 -13.43 -3.63
C ASP A 35 -16.04 -13.01 -2.76
N ARG A 36 -17.21 -13.58 -3.08
CA ARG A 36 -18.46 -13.34 -2.33
C ARG A 36 -18.46 -14.00 -0.95
N SER A 37 -17.53 -14.92 -0.69
CA SER A 37 -17.37 -15.60 0.60
C SER A 37 -16.49 -14.81 1.58
N THR A 38 -15.88 -13.73 1.11
CA THR A 38 -15.02 -12.88 1.94
C THR A 38 -15.82 -12.24 3.07
N THR A 39 -15.33 -12.40 4.29
CA THR A 39 -15.95 -11.80 5.46
C THR A 39 -15.66 -10.29 5.50
N ASP A 40 -16.69 -9.49 5.82
CA ASP A 40 -16.57 -8.03 6.03
C ASP A 40 -15.44 -7.65 7.02
N PHE A 41 -15.23 -8.50 8.02
CA PHE A 41 -14.11 -8.39 8.97
C PHE A 41 -12.74 -8.44 8.29
N TYR A 42 -12.55 -9.37 7.35
CA TYR A 42 -11.30 -9.53 6.61
C TYR A 42 -11.02 -8.32 5.71
N LEU A 43 -12.04 -7.81 4.99
CA LEU A 43 -11.92 -6.58 4.21
C LEU A 43 -11.57 -5.37 5.08
N THR A 44 -12.17 -5.27 6.27
CA THR A 44 -11.88 -4.20 7.22
C THR A 44 -10.45 -4.27 7.74
N GLN A 45 -9.95 -5.47 8.04
CA GLN A 45 -8.55 -5.69 8.43
C GLN A 45 -7.58 -5.26 7.32
N LEU A 46 -7.81 -5.71 6.08
CA LEU A 46 -6.95 -5.35 4.95
C LEU A 46 -6.93 -3.84 4.69
N LYS A 47 -8.09 -3.17 4.76
CA LYS A 47 -8.17 -1.71 4.62
C LYS A 47 -7.42 -0.98 5.74
N LYS A 48 -7.51 -1.46 6.99
CA LYS A 48 -6.74 -0.92 8.11
C LYS A 48 -5.24 -1.10 7.91
N GLN A 49 -4.80 -2.29 7.51
CA GLN A 49 -3.39 -2.56 7.22
C GLN A 49 -2.87 -1.65 6.10
N LYS A 50 -3.68 -1.47 5.04
CA LYS A 50 -3.35 -0.56 3.94
C LYS A 50 -3.20 0.88 4.42
N LEU A 51 -4.09 1.35 5.29
CA LEU A 51 -4.02 2.69 5.88
C LEU A 51 -2.74 2.88 6.71
N VAL A 52 -2.43 1.92 7.60
CA VAL A 52 -1.22 1.99 8.44
C VAL A 52 0.05 2.03 7.59
N ILE A 53 0.16 1.20 6.54
CA ILE A 53 1.33 1.22 5.66
C ILE A 53 1.41 2.54 4.90
N LYS A 54 0.27 3.11 4.48
CA LYS A 54 0.24 4.42 3.84
C LYS A 54 0.78 5.51 4.77
N GLU A 55 0.32 5.56 6.02
CA GLU A 55 0.80 6.52 7.02
C GLU A 55 2.29 6.32 7.35
N GLN A 56 2.76 5.07 7.39
CA GLN A 56 4.19 4.77 7.55
C GLN A 56 5.03 5.30 6.37
N ILE A 57 4.54 5.15 5.14
CA ILE A 57 5.23 5.67 3.94
C ILE A 57 5.27 7.21 3.99
N GLU A 58 4.14 7.86 4.30
CA GLU A 58 4.05 9.32 4.40
C GLU A 58 4.97 9.86 5.50
N GLY A 59 4.94 9.27 6.70
CA GLY A 59 5.81 9.69 7.81
C GLY A 59 7.30 9.41 7.60
N LEU A 60 7.66 8.45 6.75
CA LEU A 60 9.05 8.21 6.34
C LEU A 60 9.49 9.14 5.21
N ALA A 61 8.57 9.52 4.32
CA ALA A 61 8.82 10.49 3.26
C ALA A 61 9.05 11.89 3.85
N GLU A 62 8.24 12.30 4.82
CA GLU A 62 8.39 13.59 5.53
C GLU A 62 9.70 13.68 6.30
N ARG A 63 10.16 12.59 6.94
CA ARG A 63 11.44 12.56 7.67
C ARG A 63 12.68 12.67 6.79
N LYS A 64 12.54 12.57 5.47
CA LYS A 64 13.66 12.61 4.52
C LYS A 64 13.81 13.99 3.84
N SER A 65 12.95 14.95 4.17
CA SER A 65 13.06 16.37 3.80
C SER A 65 13.75 17.19 4.89
#